data_AF-A0A9E4YWS4-F1
#
_entry.id   AF-A0A9E4YWS4-F1
#
_cell.length_a   1.000
_cell.length_b   1.000
_cell.length_c   1.000
_cell.angle_alpha   90.00
_cell.angle_beta   90.00
_cell.angle_gamma   90.00
#
_symmetry.space_group_name_H-M   'P 1'
#
loop_
_entity.id
_entity.type
_entity.pdbx_description
1 polymer ?
#
loop_
_entity_poly.entity_id
_entity_poly.type
_entity_poly.pdbx_seq_one_letter_code
_entity_poly.pdbx_strand_id
1 'polypeptide(L)'
;MPDEIISMQDMGVIFSVTDPMGIHRESVSVELTKEDPGAIGRSSSGVVEITVPETGTIEEFCQRLQTELEALGYTTQELDEDEDEE
;
A
#
# COMPACT_ATOMS: atom_id res chain seq x y z
N MET A 1 26.38 -4.18 -3.27
CA MET A 1 25.52 -5.32 -2.89
C MET A 1 24.29 -5.16 -3.76
N PRO A 2 23.71 -6.22 -4.35
CA PRO A 2 22.53 -6.01 -5.18
C PRO A 2 21.43 -5.49 -4.26
N ASP A 3 21.08 -4.22 -4.40
CA ASP A 3 19.80 -3.68 -3.97
C ASP A 3 18.75 -4.69 -4.42
N GLU A 4 18.05 -5.31 -3.47
CA GLU A 4 17.00 -6.25 -3.84
C GLU A 4 15.88 -5.41 -4.46
N ILE A 5 15.72 -5.50 -5.78
CA ILE A 5 14.76 -4.69 -6.54
C ILE A 5 13.37 -5.31 -6.40
N ILE A 6 12.35 -4.48 -6.23
CA ILE A 6 10.96 -4.96 -6.23
C ILE A 6 10.61 -5.57 -7.60
N SER A 7 9.91 -6.70 -7.58
CA SER A 7 9.40 -7.32 -8.81
C SER A 7 8.08 -6.68 -9.23
N MET A 8 7.67 -6.91 -10.50
CA MET A 8 6.32 -6.55 -10.94
C MET A 8 5.22 -7.23 -10.12
N GLN A 9 5.51 -8.41 -9.57
CA GLN A 9 4.57 -9.15 -8.73
C GLN A 9 4.34 -8.41 -7.42
N ASP A 10 5.41 -7.95 -6.77
CA ASP A 10 5.35 -7.19 -5.51
C ASP A 10 4.50 -5.93 -5.68
N MET A 11 4.73 -5.20 -6.77
CA MET A 11 3.94 -4.00 -7.11
C MET A 11 2.46 -4.33 -7.27
N GLY A 12 2.14 -5.46 -7.89
CA GLY A 12 0.77 -5.95 -8.03
C GLY A 12 0.09 -6.22 -6.67
N VAL A 13 0.80 -6.82 -5.72
CA VAL A 13 0.25 -7.12 -4.38
C VAL A 13 -0.01 -5.83 -3.61
N ILE A 14 0.93 -4.87 -3.65
CA ILE A 14 0.75 -3.55 -3.03
C ILE A 14 -0.52 -2.87 -3.55
N PHE A 15 -0.67 -2.82 -4.88
CA PHE A 15 -1.86 -2.23 -5.49
C PHE A 15 -3.14 -2.97 -5.13
N SER A 16 -3.09 -4.29 -4.96
CA SER A 16 -4.26 -5.07 -4.52
C SER A 16 -4.76 -4.68 -3.13
N VAL A 17 -3.93 -4.05 -2.29
CA VAL A 17 -4.33 -3.51 -0.99
C VAL A 17 -4.83 -2.07 -1.12
N THR A 18 -4.17 -1.23 -1.91
CA THR A 18 -4.52 0.20 -2.02
C THR A 18 -5.76 0.47 -2.87
N ASP A 19 -5.99 -0.33 -3.91
CA ASP A 19 -7.12 -0.20 -4.86
C ASP A 19 -8.50 -0.29 -4.16
N PRO A 20 -8.79 -1.30 -3.31
CA PRO A 20 -10.06 -1.36 -2.56
C PRO A 20 -10.21 -0.28 -1.48
N MET A 21 -9.12 0.43 -1.13
CA MET A 21 -9.17 1.57 -0.19
C MET A 21 -9.48 2.89 -0.89
N GLY A 22 -9.78 2.86 -2.20
CA GLY A 22 -10.02 4.05 -3.01
C GLY A 22 -8.76 4.87 -3.30
N ILE A 23 -7.57 4.30 -3.07
CA ILE A 23 -6.29 4.98 -3.31
C ILE A 23 -5.89 4.75 -4.77
N HIS A 24 -5.97 5.81 -5.57
CA HIS A 24 -5.53 5.75 -6.95
C HIS A 24 -4.03 5.43 -7.04
N ARG A 25 -3.64 4.61 -8.03
CA ARG A 25 -2.24 4.20 -8.26
C ARG A 25 -1.29 5.39 -8.48
N GLU A 26 -1.79 6.51 -9.00
CA GLU A 26 -1.02 7.75 -9.14
C GLU A 26 -0.67 8.41 -7.79
N SER A 27 -1.48 8.14 -6.77
CA SER A 27 -1.26 8.58 -5.39
C SER A 27 -0.45 7.57 -4.58
N VAL A 28 0.13 6.55 -5.22
CA VAL A 28 1.00 5.56 -4.58
C VAL A 28 2.38 5.64 -5.21
N SER A 29 3.39 5.92 -4.39
CA SER A 29 4.79 5.91 -4.76
C SER A 29 5.47 4.73 -4.08
N VAL A 30 5.94 3.77 -4.87
CA VAL A 30 6.65 2.59 -4.37
C VAL A 30 8.13 2.72 -4.72
N GLU A 31 9.00 2.63 -3.71
CA GLU A 31 10.45 2.59 -3.90
C GLU A 31 10.85 1.33 -4.66
N LEU A 32 11.67 1.49 -5.71
CA LEU A 32 12.14 0.36 -6.52
C LEU A 32 13.13 -0.53 -5.76
N THR A 33 13.74 0.03 -4.73
CA THR A 33 14.73 -0.57 -3.85
C THR A 33 14.06 -1.04 -2.58
N LYS A 34 14.36 -2.26 -2.15
CA LYS A 34 13.91 -2.75 -0.85
C LYS A 34 14.83 -2.22 0.26
N GLU A 35 14.26 -1.95 1.42
CA GLU A 35 15.00 -1.49 2.61
C GLU A 35 14.46 -2.21 3.85
N ASP A 36 15.35 -2.69 4.73
CA ASP A 36 14.94 -3.29 6.01
C ASP A 36 15.28 -2.37 7.20
N PRO A 37 14.28 -1.95 8.01
CA PRO A 37 12.86 -2.28 7.93
C PRO A 37 12.13 -1.47 6.84
N GLY A 38 11.17 -2.11 6.16
CA GLY A 38 10.31 -1.42 5.19
C GLY A 38 9.49 -0.29 5.83
N ALA A 39 9.16 0.72 5.03
CA ALA A 39 8.53 1.97 5.44
C ALA A 39 7.17 2.18 4.77
N ILE A 40 6.23 2.76 5.51
CA ILE A 40 4.90 3.14 5.03
C ILE A 40 4.64 4.55 5.54
N GLY A 41 4.28 5.45 4.64
CA GLY A 41 4.06 6.85 4.99
C GLY A 41 3.05 7.52 4.08
N ARG A 42 2.62 8.72 4.50
CA ARG A 42 1.83 9.63 3.66
C ARG A 42 2.53 10.97 3.58
N SER A 43 2.82 11.41 2.36
CA SER A 43 3.35 12.73 2.10
C SER A 43 2.34 13.82 2.46
N SER A 44 2.83 15.05 2.64
CA SER A 44 2.01 16.24 2.87
C SER A 44 0.97 16.49 1.76
N SER A 45 1.27 16.02 0.55
CA SER A 45 0.41 16.12 -0.64
C SER A 45 -0.64 15.01 -0.73
N GLY A 46 -0.67 14.06 0.21
CA GLY A 46 -1.61 12.93 0.21
C GLY A 46 -1.15 11.69 -0.57
N VAL A 47 0.07 11.70 -1.11
CA VAL A 47 0.69 10.54 -1.78
C VAL A 47 1.15 9.54 -0.73
N VAL A 48 0.80 8.28 -0.90
CA VAL A 48 1.25 7.16 -0.07
C VAL A 48 2.63 6.73 -0.54
N GLU A 49 3.61 6.73 0.36
CA GLU A 49 4.99 6.35 0.11
C GLU A 49 5.24 4.98 0.74
N ILE A 50 5.71 4.02 -0.07
CA ILE A 50 5.83 2.62 0.30
C ILE A 50 7.24 2.11 -0.04
N THR A 51 7.92 1.58 0.97
CA THR A 51 9.21 0.92 0.84
C THR A 51 9.07 -0.53 1.32
N VAL A 52 9.28 -1.47 0.40
CA VAL A 52 9.12 -2.91 0.67
C VAL A 52 10.31 -3.40 1.51
N PRO A 53 10.08 -4.21 2.57
CA PRO A 53 11.16 -4.77 3.37
C PRO A 53 12.00 -5.77 2.57
N GLU A 54 13.32 -5.79 2.81
CA GLU A 54 14.20 -6.87 2.30
C GLU A 54 13.92 -8.21 3.00
N THR A 55 13.40 -8.16 4.23
CA THR A 55 13.09 -9.37 5.00
C THR A 55 11.59 -9.65 5.02
N GLY A 56 11.23 -10.94 4.95
CA GLY A 56 9.83 -11.40 4.98
C GLY A 56 9.19 -11.46 3.60
N THR A 57 7.89 -11.76 3.58
CA THR A 57 7.10 -11.86 2.34
C THR A 57 6.31 -10.58 2.07
N ILE A 58 6.03 -10.31 0.79
CA ILE A 58 5.18 -9.17 0.41
C ILE A 58 3.75 -9.29 0.99
N GLU A 59 3.26 -10.52 1.20
CA GLU A 59 1.94 -10.77 1.80
C GLU A 59 1.90 -10.31 3.27
N GLU A 60 2.94 -10.63 4.05
CA GLU A 60 3.08 -10.13 5.43
C GLU A 60 3.20 -8.60 5.46
N PHE A 61 3.96 -8.03 4.52
CA PHE A 61 4.05 -6.57 4.38
C PHE A 61 2.72 -5.93 4.03
N CYS A 62 1.92 -6.55 3.15
CA CYS A 62 0.60 -6.06 2.75
C CYS A 62 -0.41 -6.02 3.90
N GLN A 63 -0.35 -6.99 4.83
CA GLN A 63 -1.15 -6.94 6.05
C GLN A 63 -0.78 -5.72 6.90
N ARG A 64 0.51 -5.45 7.06
CA ARG A 64 0.99 -4.25 7.77
C ARG A 64 0.60 -2.97 7.02
N LEU A 65 0.75 -2.94 5.70
CA LEU A 65 0.38 -1.82 4.84
C LEU A 65 -1.09 -1.43 5.04
N GLN A 66 -1.99 -2.41 5.04
CA GLN A 66 -3.40 -2.17 5.29
C GLN A 66 -3.63 -1.50 6.66
N THR A 67 -3.08 -2.07 7.74
CA THR A 67 -3.23 -1.50 9.09
C THR A 67 -2.69 -0.07 9.21
N GLU A 68 -1.54 0.20 8.58
CA GLU A 68 -0.95 1.54 8.59
C GLU A 68 -1.78 2.54 7.77
N LEU A 69 -2.32 2.11 6.63
CA LEU A 69 -3.23 2.93 5.82
C LEU A 69 -4.54 3.22 6.58
N GLU A 70 -5.09 2.24 7.30
CA GLU A 70 -6.23 2.42 8.19
C GLU A 70 -5.92 3.42 9.31
N ALA A 71 -4.74 3.35 9.92
CA ALA A 71 -4.30 4.31 10.92
C ALA A 71 -4.13 5.74 10.34
N LEU A 72 -3.83 5.85 9.04
CA LEU A 72 -3.76 7.11 8.29
C LEU A 72 -5.15 7.64 7.86
N GLY A 73 -6.21 6.86 8.10
CA GLY A 73 -7.60 7.21 7.80
C GLY A 73 -8.10 6.69 6.44
N TYR A 74 -7.37 5.81 5.77
CA TYR A 74 -7.88 5.10 4.60
C TYR A 74 -8.63 3.86 5.06
N THR A 75 -9.92 3.76 4.77
CA THR A 75 -10.69 2.54 5.04
C THR A 75 -10.88 1.79 3.74
N THR A 76 -10.88 0.44 3.79
CA THR A 76 -11.38 -0.34 2.66
C THR A 76 -12.80 0.12 2.39
N GLN A 77 -13.04 0.63 1.19
CA GLN A 77 -14.38 0.86 0.70
C GLN A 77 -14.93 -0.53 0.41
N GLU A 78 -15.52 -1.15 1.43
CA GLU A 78 -16.65 -2.01 1.13
C GLU A 78 -17.59 -1.12 0.32
N LEU A 79 -18.04 -1.58 -0.84
CA LEU A 79 -19.13 -0.92 -1.51
C LEU A 79 -20.29 -1.03 -0.52
N ASP A 80 -20.40 -0.07 0.40
CA ASP A 80 -21.65 0.26 1.02
C ASP A 80 -22.52 0.62 -0.17
N GLU A 81 -23.21 -0.40 -0.67
CA GLU A 81 -24.53 -0.29 -1.27
C GLU A 81 -25.43 0.32 -0.18
N ASP A 82 -25.11 1.53 0.29
CA ASP A 82 -26.04 2.36 1.04
C ASP A 82 -27.10 2.75 0.02
N GLU A 83 -28.10 1.89 0.00
CA GLU A 83 -29.47 2.04 -0.45
C GLU A 83 -29.91 3.51 -0.39
N ASP A 84 -29.66 4.28 -1.45
CA ASP A 84 -30.29 5.60 -1.63
C ASP A 84 -31.79 5.38 -1.95
N GLU A 85 -32.52 5.26 -0.84
CA GLU A 85 -33.83 5.84 -0.50
C GLU A 85 -35.07 5.48 -1.36
N GLU A 86 -36.09 4.97 -0.63
CA GLU A 86 -37.46 4.60 -1.02
C GLU A 86 -38.25 5.66 -1.82
#